data_AF-A0A3D3ZSS0-F1
#
_entry.id   AF-A0A3D3ZSS0-F1
#
_cell.length_a   1.000
_cell.length_b   1.000
_cell.length_c   1.000
_cell.angle_alpha   90.00
_cell.angle_beta   90.00
_cell.angle_gamma   90.00
#
_symmetry.space_group_name_H-M   'P 1'
#
loop_
_entity.id
_entity.type
_entity.pdbx_description
1 polymer ?
#
loop_
_entity_poly.entity_id
_entity_poly.type
_entity_poly.pdbx_seq_one_letter_code
_entity_poly.pdbx_strand_id
1 'polypeptide(L)'
;MRRSITMSVLIALCGAITATSVLAENHRLQSEFTFRRVGVPQAGATNRITVQVAPSAPSGPSAPSAAGAATTPRTPGQPAIAGLAPVSSGTDWYWDAISPSLDDASSLSLEDAVAALRTAPSGEAIPAPRLQGMTELADRYGVEILTATIGTDVSPALVLAVISVESAGRSDAVSGAGAQGLMQLMPPTAARFGVTDAFDVRDNIKGGTAYLDWLLNEFDNGVIFALAGYNAGEGAVRNNNGIPPYPETRAYVPKVLAAWEVARGLCITPPELVTDGCVFNVNRD
;
A
#
# COMPACT_ATOMS: atom_id res chain seq x y z
N MET A 1 -63.56 24.62 30.40
CA MET A 1 -64.53 24.12 29.40
C MET A 1 -63.94 22.91 28.69
N ARG A 2 -64.52 21.73 28.91
CA ARG A 2 -64.31 20.50 28.12
C ARG A 2 -65.07 20.62 26.79
N ARG A 3 -64.53 20.02 25.70
CA ARG A 3 -65.20 19.03 24.82
C ARG A 3 -64.50 18.92 23.45
N SER A 4 -64.12 17.69 23.08
CA SER A 4 -64.51 16.96 21.85
C SER A 4 -63.75 15.61 21.80
N ILE A 5 -64.39 14.44 21.98
CA ILE A 5 -65.11 13.58 20.97
C ILE A 5 -64.06 12.81 20.12
N THR A 6 -63.89 11.48 20.11
CA THR A 6 -64.77 10.27 19.98
C THR A 6 -64.11 9.03 20.65
N MET A 7 -64.78 8.16 21.43
CA MET A 7 -65.47 6.88 21.07
C MET A 7 -64.75 6.03 19.99
N SER A 8 -64.61 4.70 20.00
CA SER A 8 -64.95 3.56 20.89
C SER A 8 -64.47 2.29 20.12
N VAL A 9 -63.71 1.36 20.72
CA VAL A 9 -64.18 0.02 21.16
C VAL A 9 -63.79 -1.16 20.23
N LEU A 10 -63.23 -2.22 20.86
CA LEU A 10 -63.23 -3.66 20.50
C LEU A 10 -62.23 -4.11 19.40
N ILE A 11 -61.50 -5.24 19.43
CA ILE A 11 -61.63 -6.57 20.06
C ILE A 11 -60.21 -7.13 20.27
N ALA A 12 -59.96 -7.73 21.44
CA ALA A 12 -58.81 -8.61 21.63
C ALA A 12 -59.09 -9.97 20.96
N LEU A 13 -58.24 -10.39 20.02
CA LEU A 13 -58.23 -11.75 19.50
C LEU A 13 -56.80 -12.30 19.54
N CYS A 14 -56.54 -13.16 20.53
CA CYS A 14 -55.45 -14.13 20.52
C CYS A 14 -55.65 -15.10 19.35
N GLY A 15 -54.56 -15.45 18.64
CA GLY A 15 -54.59 -16.62 17.77
C GLY A 15 -53.43 -16.74 16.78
N ALA A 16 -52.51 -17.66 17.09
CA ALA A 16 -51.62 -18.39 16.19
C ALA A 16 -50.50 -17.60 15.46
N ILE A 17 -49.32 -17.58 16.08
CA ILE A 17 -48.04 -17.42 15.38
C ILE A 17 -47.75 -18.74 14.68
N THR A 18 -48.04 -18.85 13.38
CA THR A 18 -47.51 -19.95 12.56
C THR A 18 -46.09 -19.62 12.16
N ALA A 19 -45.13 -20.32 12.77
CA ALA A 19 -43.75 -20.33 12.33
C ALA A 19 -43.66 -21.03 10.96
N THR A 20 -43.44 -20.27 9.90
CA THR A 20 -43.04 -20.80 8.61
C THR A 20 -41.52 -20.89 8.57
N SER A 21 -41.00 -22.11 8.63
CA SER A 21 -39.59 -22.42 8.43
C SER A 21 -39.20 -22.04 7.00
N VAL A 22 -38.34 -21.03 6.85
CA VAL A 22 -37.65 -20.76 5.59
C VAL A 22 -36.58 -21.84 5.42
N LEU A 23 -36.86 -22.84 4.59
CA LEU A 23 -35.85 -23.78 4.12
C LEU A 23 -34.97 -23.06 3.10
N ALA A 24 -33.68 -22.93 3.41
CA ALA A 24 -32.68 -22.50 2.46
C ALA A 24 -32.49 -23.58 1.38
N GLU A 25 -32.85 -23.26 0.14
CA GLU A 25 -32.61 -24.06 -1.04
C GLU A 25 -31.10 -24.09 -1.32
N ASN A 26 -30.40 -25.13 -0.86
CA ASN A 26 -29.00 -25.37 -1.23
C ASN A 26 -28.95 -25.94 -2.65
N HIS A 27 -28.88 -25.07 -3.65
CA HIS A 27 -28.57 -25.49 -5.01
C HIS A 27 -27.10 -25.94 -5.07
N ARG A 28 -26.86 -27.24 -4.84
CA ARG A 28 -25.57 -27.87 -5.13
C ARG A 28 -25.35 -27.85 -6.63
N LEU A 29 -24.53 -26.92 -7.10
CA LEU A 29 -23.89 -27.03 -8.41
C LEU A 29 -23.11 -28.34 -8.44
N GLN A 30 -23.40 -29.19 -9.44
CA GLN A 30 -22.82 -30.50 -9.77
C GLN A 30 -23.54 -31.73 -9.17
N SER A 31 -24.68 -32.10 -9.76
CA SER A 31 -25.38 -33.36 -9.49
C SER A 31 -24.90 -34.56 -10.33
N GLU A 32 -23.99 -34.36 -11.29
CA GLU A 32 -23.51 -35.42 -12.19
C GLU A 32 -21.99 -35.29 -12.37
N PHE A 33 -21.20 -35.91 -11.48
CA PHE A 33 -19.75 -36.04 -11.67
C PHE A 33 -19.37 -37.52 -11.60
N THR A 34 -18.88 -38.08 -12.71
CA THR A 34 -18.42 -39.47 -12.81
C THR A 34 -16.95 -39.48 -13.23
N PHE A 35 -16.09 -40.08 -12.41
CA PHE A 35 -14.67 -40.23 -12.71
C PHE A 35 -14.45 -41.41 -13.65
N ARG A 36 -14.00 -41.17 -14.89
CA ARG A 36 -13.39 -42.22 -15.72
C ARG A 36 -11.87 -42.16 -15.56
N ARG A 37 -11.27 -43.27 -15.11
CA ARG A 37 -9.81 -43.44 -15.15
C ARG A 37 -9.40 -43.86 -16.55
N VAL A 38 -8.67 -42.99 -17.24
CA VAL A 38 -7.99 -43.32 -18.49
C VAL A 38 -6.58 -43.82 -18.13
N GLY A 39 -6.24 -45.03 -18.60
CA GLY A 39 -4.91 -45.61 -18.39
C GLY A 39 -3.84 -44.88 -19.21
N VAL A 40 -2.63 -44.83 -18.69
CA VAL A 40 -1.48 -44.20 -19.36
C VAL A 40 -1.10 -45.03 -20.60
N PRO A 41 -0.87 -44.41 -21.78
CA PRO A 41 -0.42 -45.15 -22.96
C PRO A 41 0.96 -45.76 -22.73
N GLN A 42 1.16 -47.01 -23.17
CA GLN A 42 2.46 -47.66 -23.05
C GLN A 42 3.51 -47.05 -24.00
N ALA A 43 4.78 -47.12 -23.58
CA ALA A 43 5.91 -46.57 -24.30
C ALA A 43 6.01 -47.18 -25.71
N GLY A 44 5.87 -46.32 -26.74
CA GLY A 44 5.97 -46.71 -28.15
C GLY A 44 4.78 -46.28 -29.04
N ALA A 45 3.73 -45.66 -28.49
CA ALA A 45 2.61 -45.17 -29.30
C ALA A 45 3.00 -43.94 -30.16
N THR A 46 2.87 -44.05 -31.49
CA THR A 46 3.35 -43.06 -32.47
C THR A 46 2.32 -42.02 -32.92
N ASN A 47 1.12 -42.00 -32.34
CA ASN A 47 0.12 -40.99 -32.70
C ASN A 47 0.41 -39.66 -31.99
N ARG A 48 1.09 -38.76 -32.69
CA ARG A 48 1.28 -37.36 -32.26
C ARG A 48 -0.08 -36.66 -32.19
N ILE A 49 -0.38 -36.10 -31.02
CA ILE A 49 -1.53 -35.22 -30.81
C ILE A 49 -1.30 -33.95 -31.62
N THR A 50 -2.19 -33.65 -32.56
CA THR A 50 -2.24 -32.35 -33.22
C THR A 50 -2.73 -31.33 -32.20
N VAL A 51 -1.80 -30.58 -31.59
CA VAL A 51 -2.17 -29.47 -30.70
C VAL A 51 -2.70 -28.33 -31.56
N GLN A 52 -4.02 -28.16 -31.58
CA GLN A 52 -4.63 -26.90 -31.99
C GLN A 52 -4.70 -25.99 -30.76
N VAL A 53 -3.93 -24.91 -30.77
CA VAL A 53 -4.00 -23.86 -29.75
C VAL A 53 -5.21 -22.98 -30.09
N ALA A 54 -6.28 -23.08 -29.31
CA ALA A 54 -7.34 -22.07 -29.31
C ALA A 54 -6.83 -20.79 -28.59
N PRO A 55 -7.16 -19.57 -29.03
CA PRO A 55 -6.54 -18.34 -28.54
C PRO A 55 -7.04 -17.87 -27.16
N SER A 56 -7.74 -18.73 -26.41
CA SER A 56 -8.32 -18.33 -25.12
C SER A 56 -8.47 -19.55 -24.21
N ALA A 57 -7.53 -19.73 -23.28
CA ALA A 57 -7.68 -20.69 -22.20
C ALA A 57 -8.27 -19.97 -20.97
N PRO A 58 -9.31 -20.52 -20.30
CA PRO A 58 -9.81 -19.96 -19.06
C PRO A 58 -8.78 -20.17 -17.93
N SER A 59 -8.50 -19.11 -17.19
CA SER A 59 -7.64 -19.13 -16.00
C SER A 59 -8.22 -20.10 -14.96
N GLY A 60 -7.41 -21.07 -14.52
CA GLY A 60 -7.74 -21.94 -13.40
C GLY A 60 -7.92 -21.16 -12.09
N PRO A 61 -8.52 -21.77 -11.05
CA PRO A 61 -8.82 -21.09 -9.80
C PRO A 61 -7.53 -20.60 -9.14
N SER A 62 -7.43 -19.29 -8.94
CA SER A 62 -6.40 -18.63 -8.14
C SER A 62 -6.43 -19.20 -6.72
N ALA A 63 -5.24 -19.54 -6.21
CA ALA A 63 -5.05 -19.95 -4.82
C ALA A 63 -5.62 -18.89 -3.85
N PRO A 64 -6.14 -19.30 -2.68
CA PRO A 64 -6.76 -18.38 -1.75
C PRO A 64 -5.75 -17.40 -1.15
N SER A 65 -6.25 -16.18 -1.01
CA SER A 65 -5.72 -15.04 -0.26
C SER A 65 -4.90 -15.46 0.98
N ALA A 66 -3.64 -15.03 1.03
CA ALA A 66 -2.83 -15.09 2.24
C ALA A 66 -3.21 -13.95 3.20
N ALA A 67 -4.44 -14.01 3.71
CA ALA A 67 -4.77 -13.46 5.01
C ALA A 67 -4.73 -14.63 6.00
N GLY A 68 -3.67 -14.71 6.80
CA GLY A 68 -3.49 -15.75 7.82
C GLY A 68 -2.08 -16.31 7.86
N ALA A 69 -1.10 -15.49 8.27
CA ALA A 69 0.15 -16.04 8.77
C ALA A 69 -0.16 -16.78 10.09
N ALA A 70 -0.27 -18.11 10.02
CA ALA A 70 -0.27 -18.95 11.20
C ALA A 70 1.11 -18.81 11.88
N THR A 71 1.13 -18.16 13.03
CA THR A 71 2.22 -18.20 13.98
C THR A 71 2.41 -19.65 14.44
N THR A 72 3.42 -20.34 13.92
CA THR A 72 4.03 -21.44 14.67
C THR A 72 4.78 -20.82 15.86
N PRO A 73 4.59 -21.29 17.10
CA PRO A 73 5.40 -20.85 18.21
C PRO A 73 6.87 -21.16 17.92
N ARG A 74 7.69 -20.12 17.84
CA ARG A 74 9.15 -20.27 17.73
C ARG A 74 9.65 -20.80 19.07
N THR A 75 10.23 -21.99 19.10
CA THR A 75 10.90 -22.53 20.30
C THR A 75 12.05 -21.58 20.69
N PRO A 76 12.12 -21.08 21.94
CA PRO A 76 13.25 -20.26 22.36
C PRO A 76 14.55 -21.07 22.28
N GLY A 77 15.54 -20.56 21.53
CA GLY A 77 16.90 -21.13 21.50
C GLY A 77 17.40 -21.66 20.16
N GLN A 78 16.70 -21.47 19.04
CA GLN A 78 17.27 -21.78 17.73
C GLN A 78 18.10 -20.58 17.22
N PRO A 79 19.41 -20.75 16.97
CA PRO A 79 20.25 -19.65 16.50
C PRO A 79 19.77 -19.16 15.13
N ALA A 80 19.78 -17.83 14.95
CA ALA A 80 19.51 -17.21 13.67
C ALA A 80 20.44 -17.84 12.62
N ILE A 81 19.85 -18.35 11.54
CA ILE A 81 20.60 -18.76 10.35
C ILE A 81 21.30 -17.52 9.79
N ALA A 82 22.56 -17.37 10.18
CA ALA A 82 23.51 -16.49 9.52
C ALA A 82 23.76 -17.01 8.11
N GLY A 83 23.76 -16.13 7.12
CA GLY A 83 24.45 -16.39 5.85
C GLY A 83 23.58 -16.46 4.60
N LEU A 84 23.04 -15.31 4.21
CA LEU A 84 23.22 -14.80 2.84
C LEU A 84 23.65 -13.34 3.03
N ALA A 85 24.79 -12.94 2.47
CA ALA A 85 25.12 -11.52 2.43
C ALA A 85 23.94 -10.79 1.76
N PRO A 86 23.44 -9.68 2.35
CA PRO A 86 22.33 -8.96 1.75
C PRO A 86 22.72 -8.58 0.32
N VAL A 87 21.84 -8.89 -0.63
CA VAL A 87 21.99 -8.42 -2.00
C VAL A 87 22.10 -6.90 -1.95
N SER A 88 23.17 -6.34 -2.51
CA SER A 88 23.42 -4.90 -2.44
C SER A 88 22.23 -4.15 -3.03
N SER A 89 21.78 -3.13 -2.29
CA SER A 89 20.72 -2.23 -2.74
C SER A 89 21.22 -1.17 -3.72
N GLY A 90 22.55 -1.06 -3.91
CA GLY A 90 23.19 0.11 -4.54
C GLY A 90 23.12 1.38 -3.67
N THR A 91 22.58 1.27 -2.45
CA THR A 91 22.43 2.36 -1.48
C THR A 91 23.06 2.03 -0.13
N ASP A 92 23.95 1.03 -0.09
CA ASP A 92 24.51 0.55 1.18
C ASP A 92 25.32 1.65 1.89
N TRP A 93 26.01 2.51 1.12
CA TRP A 93 26.71 3.70 1.61
C TRP A 93 25.80 4.67 2.39
N TYR A 94 24.52 4.74 2.05
CA TYR A 94 23.55 5.60 2.75
C TYR A 94 23.24 5.03 4.13
N TRP A 95 23.10 3.71 4.21
CA TRP A 95 22.82 3.01 5.46
C TRP A 95 24.06 2.78 6.34
N ASP A 96 25.26 3.03 5.82
CA ASP A 96 26.47 3.16 6.64
C ASP A 96 26.48 4.50 7.41
N ALA A 97 25.82 5.54 6.88
CA ALA A 97 25.70 6.85 7.51
C ALA A 97 24.44 6.98 8.38
N ILE A 98 23.35 6.30 8.01
CA ILE A 98 22.05 6.39 8.67
C ILE A 98 21.68 5.04 9.29
N SER A 99 21.49 5.03 10.61
CA SER A 99 21.09 3.79 11.30
C SER A 99 19.73 3.29 10.80
N PRO A 100 19.63 2.02 10.37
CA PRO A 100 18.35 1.42 10.03
C PRO A 100 17.58 0.94 11.27
N SER A 101 18.12 1.02 12.49
CA SER A 101 17.51 0.47 13.71
C SER A 101 16.53 1.43 14.37
N LEU A 102 15.39 0.93 14.85
CA LEU A 102 14.45 1.70 15.67
C LEU A 102 15.05 2.10 17.03
N ASP A 103 16.04 1.36 17.53
CA ASP A 103 16.70 1.69 18.80
C ASP A 103 17.42 3.06 18.74
N ASP A 104 17.84 3.45 17.54
CA ASP A 104 18.54 4.71 17.28
C ASP A 104 17.59 5.82 16.79
N ALA A 105 16.29 5.56 16.67
CA ALA A 105 15.31 6.46 16.03
C ALA A 105 15.28 7.85 16.69
N SER A 106 15.40 7.93 18.01
CA SER A 106 15.39 9.19 18.76
C SER A 106 16.58 10.11 18.47
N SER A 107 17.66 9.57 17.90
CA SER A 107 18.87 10.32 17.51
C SER A 107 18.88 10.71 16.04
N LEU A 108 17.95 10.19 15.25
CA LEU A 108 17.92 10.35 13.81
C LEU A 108 17.02 11.51 13.42
N SER A 109 17.62 12.62 12.97
CA SER A 109 16.84 13.74 12.41
C SER A 109 16.60 13.56 10.91
N LEU A 110 15.50 14.12 10.40
CA LEU A 110 15.25 14.22 8.96
C LEU A 110 16.37 15.02 8.26
N GLU A 111 16.93 16.02 8.94
CA GLU A 111 18.04 16.81 8.39
C GLU A 111 19.27 15.93 8.16
N ASP A 112 19.64 15.07 9.10
CA ASP A 112 20.77 14.14 8.96
C ASP A 112 20.53 13.14 7.83
N ALA A 113 19.31 12.59 7.74
CA ALA A 113 18.90 11.69 6.67
C ALA A 113 19.05 12.33 5.28
N VAL A 114 18.60 13.58 5.14
CA VAL A 114 18.73 14.33 3.88
C VAL A 114 20.18 14.73 3.61
N ALA A 115 20.94 15.12 4.64
CA ALA A 115 22.35 15.47 4.51
C ALA A 115 23.17 14.27 4.01
N ALA A 116 22.87 13.06 4.48
CA ALA A 116 23.52 11.84 4.03
C ALA A 116 23.36 11.62 2.51
N LEU A 117 22.27 12.04 1.86
CA LEU A 117 22.14 11.93 0.40
C LEU A 117 23.27 12.63 -0.37
N ARG A 118 23.89 13.65 0.23
CA ARG A 118 24.97 14.46 -0.37
C ARG A 118 26.35 13.84 -0.17
N THR A 119 26.47 12.78 0.63
CA THR A 119 27.74 12.07 0.88
C THR A 119 27.93 10.87 -0.05
N ALA A 120 27.09 10.73 -1.08
CA ALA A 120 27.15 9.64 -2.04
C ALA A 120 28.53 9.55 -2.71
N PRO A 121 29.11 8.34 -2.84
CA PRO A 121 30.30 8.12 -3.65
C PRO A 121 30.09 8.56 -5.11
N SER A 122 31.21 8.85 -5.79
CA SER A 122 31.17 9.27 -7.19
C SER A 122 30.50 8.21 -8.06
N GLY A 123 29.36 8.56 -8.68
CA GLY A 123 28.58 7.66 -9.53
C GLY A 123 27.47 6.88 -8.82
N GLU A 124 27.32 7.05 -7.50
CA GLU A 124 26.32 6.34 -6.68
C GLU A 124 25.24 7.27 -6.11
N ALA A 125 25.16 8.51 -6.62
CA ALA A 125 24.13 9.46 -6.20
C ALA A 125 22.72 8.94 -6.47
N ILE A 126 21.82 9.13 -5.50
CA ILE A 126 20.42 8.74 -5.62
C ILE A 126 19.74 9.62 -6.69
N PRO A 127 19.14 9.03 -7.73
CA PRO A 127 18.44 9.82 -8.74
C PRO A 127 17.22 10.52 -8.15
N ALA A 128 17.17 11.85 -8.29
CA ALA A 128 16.01 12.65 -7.95
C ALA A 128 15.15 12.94 -9.20
N PRO A 129 13.82 13.11 -9.06
CA PRO A 129 12.98 13.58 -10.15
C PRO A 129 13.42 14.96 -10.66
N ARG A 130 13.21 15.22 -11.95
CA ARG A 130 13.48 16.53 -12.54
C ARG A 130 12.47 17.56 -12.03
N LEU A 131 12.94 18.78 -11.79
CA LEU A 131 12.11 19.90 -11.32
C LEU A 131 10.88 20.14 -12.20
N GLN A 132 11.05 20.09 -13.52
CA GLN A 132 9.94 20.23 -14.47
C GLN A 132 8.86 19.16 -14.24
N GLY A 133 9.27 17.88 -14.11
CA GLY A 133 8.32 16.80 -13.86
C GLY A 133 7.60 16.96 -12.51
N MET A 134 8.30 17.40 -11.47
CA MET A 134 7.66 17.71 -10.18
C MET A 134 6.67 18.86 -10.29
N THR A 135 7.01 19.91 -11.06
CA THR A 135 6.12 21.05 -11.31
C THR A 135 4.85 20.59 -12.04
N GLU A 136 4.97 19.75 -13.06
CA GLU A 136 3.84 19.18 -13.81
C GLU A 136 2.94 18.30 -12.92
N LEU A 137 3.50 17.51 -12.01
CA LEU A 137 2.70 16.72 -11.06
C LEU A 137 2.00 17.61 -10.03
N ALA A 138 2.68 18.63 -9.52
CA ALA A 138 2.13 19.54 -8.54
C ALA A 138 1.03 20.43 -9.14
N ASP A 139 1.16 20.85 -10.39
CA ASP A 139 0.12 21.55 -11.15
C ASP A 139 -1.11 20.66 -11.35
N ARG A 140 -0.90 19.41 -11.77
CA ARG A 140 -1.98 18.47 -12.07
C ARG A 140 -2.76 17.99 -10.85
N TYR A 141 -2.07 17.69 -9.74
CA TYR A 141 -2.66 17.01 -8.57
C TYR A 141 -2.60 17.85 -7.29
N GLY A 142 -2.13 19.09 -7.36
CA GLY A 142 -1.88 19.93 -6.19
C GLY A 142 -3.14 20.17 -5.35
N VAL A 143 -4.30 20.34 -5.97
CA VAL A 143 -5.58 20.54 -5.25
C VAL A 143 -5.97 19.30 -4.46
N GLU A 144 -5.86 18.12 -5.07
CA GLU A 144 -6.17 16.84 -4.43
C GLU A 144 -5.19 16.53 -3.29
N ILE A 145 -3.90 16.79 -3.50
CA ILE A 145 -2.86 16.63 -2.48
C ILE A 145 -3.10 17.58 -1.30
N LEU A 146 -3.35 18.87 -1.57
CA LEU A 146 -3.65 19.86 -0.53
C LEU A 146 -4.91 19.49 0.24
N THR A 147 -5.93 18.98 -0.43
CA THR A 147 -7.18 18.57 0.22
C THR A 147 -6.99 17.33 1.09
N ALA A 148 -6.24 16.34 0.61
CA ALA A 148 -6.01 15.08 1.31
C ALA A 148 -5.18 15.22 2.60
N THR A 149 -4.36 16.27 2.69
CA THR A 149 -3.47 16.55 3.84
C THR A 149 -4.11 17.42 4.92
N ILE A 150 -5.35 17.90 4.72
CA ILE A 150 -6.06 18.70 5.72
C ILE A 150 -6.35 17.84 6.96
N GLY A 151 -5.81 18.25 8.10
CA GLY A 151 -6.03 17.59 9.39
C GLY A 151 -5.17 16.34 9.61
N THR A 152 -4.12 16.14 8.80
CA THR A 152 -3.10 15.08 8.96
C THR A 152 -1.75 15.69 9.26
N ASP A 153 -0.82 14.91 9.82
CA ASP A 153 0.58 15.30 10.02
C ASP A 153 1.44 14.98 8.79
N VAL A 154 0.89 15.16 7.58
CA VAL A 154 1.55 14.82 6.31
C VAL A 154 1.67 16.06 5.45
N SER A 155 2.90 16.42 5.09
CA SER A 155 3.17 17.53 4.18
C SER A 155 2.69 17.22 2.76
N PRO A 156 2.04 18.17 2.07
CA PRO A 156 1.79 18.10 0.63
C PRO A 156 3.05 17.73 -0.18
N ALA A 157 4.21 18.26 0.21
CA ALA A 157 5.49 17.95 -0.43
C ALA A 157 5.87 16.47 -0.30
N LEU A 158 5.58 15.84 0.84
CA LEU A 158 5.83 14.41 1.05
C LEU A 158 4.91 13.56 0.17
N VAL A 159 3.62 13.90 0.09
CA VAL A 159 2.66 13.20 -0.78
C VAL A 159 3.09 13.29 -2.25
N LEU A 160 3.49 14.49 -2.71
CA LEU A 160 4.00 14.69 -4.07
C LEU A 160 5.25 13.84 -4.35
N ALA A 161 6.18 13.78 -3.40
CA ALA A 161 7.38 12.95 -3.50
C ALA A 161 7.04 11.46 -3.62
N VAL A 162 6.12 10.95 -2.79
CA VAL A 162 5.66 9.56 -2.85
C VAL A 162 5.00 9.26 -4.19
N ILE A 163 4.06 10.09 -4.66
CA ILE A 163 3.41 9.91 -5.98
C ILE A 163 4.45 9.82 -7.10
N SER A 164 5.49 10.66 -7.04
CA SER A 164 6.54 10.68 -8.05
C SER A 164 7.34 9.38 -8.11
N VAL A 165 7.62 8.78 -6.95
CA VAL A 165 8.41 7.56 -6.84
C VAL A 165 7.57 6.33 -7.17
N GLU A 166 6.31 6.31 -6.75
CA GLU A 166 5.40 5.18 -6.89
C GLU A 166 4.91 4.98 -8.33
N SER A 167 4.39 6.04 -8.95
CA SER A 167 3.70 5.91 -10.26
C SER A 167 4.24 6.83 -11.33
N ALA A 168 5.10 7.79 -10.96
CA ALA A 168 5.45 8.95 -11.78
C ALA A 168 4.21 9.74 -12.25
N GLY A 169 3.14 9.74 -11.45
CA GLY A 169 1.89 10.43 -11.74
C GLY A 169 0.92 9.69 -12.66
N ARG A 170 1.11 8.37 -12.88
CA ARG A 170 0.19 7.51 -13.65
C ARG A 170 -0.93 6.97 -12.76
N SER A 171 -2.14 7.51 -12.91
CA SER A 171 -3.29 7.11 -12.09
C SER A 171 -3.84 5.72 -12.42
N ASP A 172 -3.49 5.15 -13.57
CA ASP A 172 -3.86 3.81 -14.02
C ASP A 172 -2.76 2.75 -13.76
N ALA A 173 -1.70 3.12 -13.02
CA ALA A 173 -0.57 2.23 -12.79
C ALA A 173 -0.95 1.00 -11.96
N VAL A 174 -0.48 -0.17 -12.40
CA VAL A 174 -0.58 -1.43 -11.66
C VAL A 174 0.81 -2.08 -11.59
N SER A 175 1.30 -2.36 -10.38
CA SER A 175 2.58 -3.06 -10.21
C SER A 175 2.45 -4.57 -10.47
N GLY A 176 3.57 -5.27 -10.63
CA GLY A 176 3.57 -6.74 -10.74
C GLY A 176 3.05 -7.46 -9.49
N ALA A 177 3.09 -6.80 -8.33
CA ALA A 177 2.52 -7.29 -7.08
C ALA A 177 1.03 -6.93 -6.91
N GLY A 178 0.48 -6.08 -7.79
CA GLY A 178 -0.92 -5.66 -7.75
C GLY A 178 -1.18 -4.36 -6.99
N ALA A 179 -0.16 -3.56 -6.71
CA ALA A 179 -0.32 -2.20 -6.17
C ALA A 179 -0.95 -1.28 -7.23
N GLN A 180 -1.85 -0.37 -6.83
CA GLN A 180 -2.74 0.34 -7.75
C GLN A 180 -2.71 1.87 -7.58
N GLY A 181 -2.79 2.56 -8.72
CA GLY A 181 -3.01 4.01 -8.80
C GLY A 181 -1.79 4.87 -8.50
N LEU A 182 -2.04 6.15 -8.24
CA LEU A 182 -1.01 7.18 -8.09
C LEU A 182 -0.01 6.90 -6.97
N MET A 183 -0.50 6.46 -5.83
CA MET A 183 0.27 6.17 -4.63
C MET A 183 0.50 4.66 -4.42
N GLN A 184 0.22 3.84 -5.45
CA GLN A 184 0.47 2.40 -5.49
C GLN A 184 -0.01 1.67 -4.23
N LEU A 185 -1.29 1.78 -3.92
CA LEU A 185 -1.88 1.10 -2.77
C LEU A 185 -2.12 -0.37 -3.10
N MET A 186 -1.66 -1.25 -2.21
CA MET A 186 -2.09 -2.65 -2.24
C MET A 186 -3.59 -2.75 -1.94
N PRO A 187 -4.36 -3.66 -2.57
CA PRO A 187 -5.81 -3.71 -2.37
C PRO A 187 -6.26 -3.84 -0.91
N PRO A 188 -5.60 -4.63 -0.04
CA PRO A 188 -5.94 -4.66 1.39
C PRO A 188 -5.69 -3.31 2.10
N THR A 189 -4.63 -2.60 1.73
CA THR A 189 -4.32 -1.26 2.26
C THR A 189 -5.35 -0.24 1.78
N ALA A 190 -5.67 -0.24 0.48
CA ALA A 190 -6.72 0.58 -0.10
C ALA A 190 -8.05 0.40 0.66
N ALA A 191 -8.47 -0.84 0.88
CA ALA A 191 -9.69 -1.15 1.65
C ALA A 191 -9.61 -0.67 3.11
N ARG A 192 -8.47 -0.86 3.79
CA ARG A 192 -8.26 -0.41 5.18
C ARG A 192 -8.39 1.10 5.32
N PHE A 193 -7.95 1.86 4.32
CA PHE A 193 -7.98 3.33 4.34
C PHE A 193 -9.13 3.93 3.52
N GLY A 194 -10.19 3.14 3.28
CA GLY A 194 -11.45 3.63 2.76
C GLY A 194 -11.46 3.97 1.27
N VAL A 195 -10.50 3.47 0.51
CA VAL A 195 -10.44 3.62 -0.95
C VAL A 195 -11.41 2.64 -1.60
N THR A 196 -12.38 3.19 -2.31
CA THR A 196 -13.40 2.46 -3.08
C THR A 196 -12.98 2.20 -4.53
N ASP A 197 -12.24 3.13 -5.14
CA ASP A 197 -11.64 2.98 -6.46
C ASP A 197 -10.18 3.45 -6.42
N ALA A 198 -9.25 2.50 -6.48
CA ALA A 198 -7.82 2.78 -6.43
C ALA A 198 -7.30 3.51 -7.68
N PHE A 199 -8.08 3.59 -8.77
CA PHE A 199 -7.71 4.34 -9.98
C PHE A 199 -8.33 5.74 -10.03
N ASP A 200 -9.28 6.06 -9.13
CA ASP A 200 -9.73 7.44 -8.93
C ASP A 200 -8.65 8.25 -8.21
N VAL A 201 -8.26 9.37 -8.82
CA VAL A 201 -7.18 10.24 -8.32
C VAL A 201 -7.43 10.71 -6.89
N ARG A 202 -8.65 11.15 -6.59
CA ARG A 202 -8.98 11.72 -5.27
C ARG A 202 -9.01 10.63 -4.21
N ASP A 203 -9.64 9.50 -4.53
CA ASP A 203 -9.77 8.39 -3.60
C ASP A 203 -8.39 7.77 -3.28
N ASN A 204 -7.56 7.56 -4.30
CA ASN A 204 -6.21 7.03 -4.12
C ASN A 204 -5.30 7.97 -3.32
N ILE A 205 -5.28 9.27 -3.64
CA ILE A 205 -4.47 10.25 -2.89
C ILE A 205 -4.94 10.36 -1.44
N LYS A 206 -6.27 10.41 -1.21
CA LYS A 206 -6.83 10.46 0.15
C LYS A 206 -6.44 9.23 0.96
N GLY A 207 -6.60 8.04 0.42
CA GLY A 207 -6.26 6.79 1.10
C GLY A 207 -4.76 6.64 1.36
N GLY A 208 -3.92 6.99 0.38
CA GLY A 208 -2.47 6.93 0.53
C GLY A 208 -1.94 7.95 1.53
N THR A 209 -2.51 9.16 1.55
CA THR A 209 -2.18 10.18 2.56
C THR A 209 -2.59 9.72 3.95
N ALA A 210 -3.80 9.15 4.11
CA ALA A 210 -4.24 8.59 5.39
C ALA A 210 -3.35 7.42 5.86
N TYR A 211 -2.83 6.61 4.93
CA TYR A 211 -1.88 5.55 5.27
C TYR A 211 -0.53 6.12 5.73
N LEU A 212 0.00 7.13 5.05
CA LEU A 212 1.22 7.84 5.48
C LEU A 212 1.06 8.46 6.86
N ASP A 213 -0.06 9.15 7.11
CA ASP A 213 -0.37 9.75 8.41
C ASP A 213 -0.39 8.71 9.52
N TRP A 214 -1.05 7.57 9.27
CA TRP A 214 -1.06 6.46 10.21
C TRP A 214 0.35 5.89 10.46
N LEU A 215 1.19 5.78 9.43
CA LEU A 215 2.57 5.31 9.56
C LEU A 215 3.46 6.30 10.31
N LEU A 216 3.31 7.61 10.09
CA LEU A 216 4.04 8.62 10.85
C LEU A 216 3.69 8.53 12.33
N ASN A 217 2.40 8.39 12.66
CA ASN A 217 1.95 8.17 14.03
C ASN A 217 2.47 6.85 14.63
N GLU A 218 2.49 5.76 13.85
CA GLU A 218 3.00 4.46 14.28
C GLU A 218 4.49 4.48 14.65
N PHE A 219 5.28 5.32 13.99
CA PHE A 219 6.73 5.41 14.17
C PHE A 219 7.19 6.74 14.79
N ASP A 220 6.35 7.37 15.62
CA ASP A 220 6.68 8.59 16.38
C ASP A 220 7.24 9.73 15.51
N ASN A 221 6.63 9.96 14.35
CA ASN A 221 7.05 10.90 13.29
C ASN A 221 8.42 10.59 12.67
N GLY A 222 8.94 9.39 12.87
CA GLY A 222 10.13 8.85 12.24
C GLY A 222 9.91 8.53 10.76
N VAL A 223 10.03 9.55 9.90
CA VAL A 223 9.73 9.46 8.46
C VAL A 223 10.48 8.34 7.73
N ILE A 224 11.72 8.03 8.09
CA ILE A 224 12.49 6.94 7.46
C ILE A 224 11.77 5.59 7.66
N PHE A 225 11.26 5.36 8.87
CA PHE A 225 10.51 4.14 9.21
C PHE A 225 9.11 4.16 8.62
N ALA A 226 8.45 5.32 8.58
CA ALA A 226 7.17 5.46 7.91
C ALA A 226 7.27 5.15 6.40
N LEU A 227 8.30 5.65 5.71
CA LEU A 227 8.54 5.34 4.29
C LEU A 227 8.88 3.87 4.07
N ALA A 228 9.68 3.26 4.96
CA ALA A 228 9.94 1.82 4.89
C ALA A 228 8.66 1.01 5.12
N GLY A 229 7.81 1.42 6.06
CA GLY A 229 6.51 0.80 6.30
C GLY A 229 5.55 0.99 5.14
N TYR A 230 5.61 2.12 4.43
CA TYR A 230 4.80 2.36 3.25
C TYR A 230 5.12 1.34 2.15
N ASN A 231 6.42 1.11 1.89
CA ASN A 231 6.89 0.18 0.86
C ASN A 231 6.82 -1.30 1.28
N ALA A 232 7.24 -1.65 2.50
CA ALA A 232 7.40 -3.03 2.95
C ALA A 232 6.26 -3.53 3.87
N GLY A 233 5.37 -2.64 4.30
CA GLY A 233 4.40 -2.86 5.38
C GLY A 233 5.00 -2.59 6.77
N GLU A 234 4.19 -2.04 7.67
CA GLU A 234 4.56 -1.74 9.05
C GLU A 234 5.08 -2.97 9.80
N GLY A 235 4.53 -4.14 9.50
CA GLY A 235 4.88 -5.40 10.15
C GLY A 235 6.31 -5.81 9.82
N ALA A 236 6.79 -5.51 8.62
CA ALA A 236 8.17 -5.77 8.25
C ALA A 236 9.13 -4.90 9.07
N VAL A 237 8.79 -3.62 9.28
CA VAL A 237 9.59 -2.71 10.10
C VAL A 237 9.66 -3.19 11.56
N ARG A 238 8.50 -3.49 12.17
CA ARG A 238 8.45 -4.02 13.55
C ARG A 238 9.22 -5.32 13.71
N ASN A 239 9.04 -6.26 12.79
CA ASN A 239 9.68 -7.57 12.86
C ASN A 239 11.21 -7.52 12.73
N ASN A 240 11.74 -6.48 12.10
CA ASN A 240 13.18 -6.26 11.95
C ASN A 240 13.74 -5.25 12.96
N ASN A 241 12.91 -4.70 13.87
CA ASN A 241 13.27 -3.60 14.75
C ASN A 241 13.89 -2.41 13.98
N GLY A 242 13.37 -2.09 12.80
CA GLY A 242 14.03 -1.16 11.89
C GLY A 242 13.72 -1.42 10.43
N ILE A 243 14.47 -0.75 9.55
CA ILE A 243 14.36 -0.91 8.09
C ILE A 243 14.69 -2.36 7.73
N PRO A 244 13.78 -3.11 7.09
CA PRO A 244 14.04 -4.50 6.75
C PRO A 244 15.19 -4.58 5.73
N PRO A 245 15.98 -5.68 5.72
CA PRO A 245 17.09 -5.88 4.79
C PRO A 245 16.61 -6.23 3.37
N TYR A 246 15.52 -5.60 2.91
CA TYR A 246 14.98 -5.75 1.56
C TYR A 246 15.65 -4.73 0.65
N PRO A 247 16.32 -5.16 -0.44
CA PRO A 247 17.03 -4.22 -1.33
C PRO A 247 16.13 -3.13 -1.88
N GLU A 248 14.87 -3.47 -2.21
CA GLU A 248 13.86 -2.52 -2.69
C GLU A 248 13.55 -1.45 -1.65
N THR A 249 13.24 -1.83 -0.42
CA THR A 249 12.90 -0.89 0.67
C THR A 249 14.08 -0.01 1.05
N ARG A 250 15.29 -0.59 1.09
CA ARG A 250 16.52 0.15 1.37
C ARG A 250 16.85 1.18 0.28
N ALA A 251 16.50 0.90 -0.98
CA ALA A 251 16.63 1.87 -2.06
C ALA A 251 15.47 2.88 -2.09
N TYR A 252 14.26 2.46 -1.68
CA TYR A 252 13.03 3.27 -1.72
C TYR A 252 13.10 4.49 -0.82
N VAL A 253 13.51 4.31 0.45
CA VAL A 253 13.54 5.40 1.43
C VAL A 253 14.39 6.60 0.97
N PRO A 254 15.69 6.44 0.64
CA PRO A 254 16.50 7.57 0.19
C PRO A 254 16.00 8.15 -1.14
N LYS A 255 15.36 7.35 -2.00
CA LYS A 255 14.75 7.82 -3.25
C LYS A 255 13.56 8.77 -3.00
N VAL A 256 12.71 8.46 -2.03
CA VAL A 256 11.60 9.36 -1.64
C VAL A 256 12.14 10.62 -0.96
N LEU A 257 13.16 10.52 -0.10
CA LEU A 257 13.78 11.70 0.51
C LEU A 257 14.43 12.61 -0.55
N ALA A 258 15.10 12.04 -1.56
CA ALA A 258 15.63 12.81 -2.69
C ALA A 258 14.53 13.49 -3.51
N ALA A 259 13.38 12.83 -3.70
CA ALA A 259 12.21 13.44 -4.32
C ALA A 259 11.58 14.54 -3.46
N TRP A 260 11.55 14.37 -2.14
CA TRP A 260 11.03 15.34 -1.19
C TRP A 260 11.85 16.63 -1.18
N GLU A 261 13.18 16.57 -1.29
CA GLU A 261 14.03 17.76 -1.43
C GLU A 261 13.68 18.60 -2.68
N VAL A 262 13.29 17.95 -3.78
CA VAL A 262 12.80 18.67 -4.98
C VAL A 262 11.39 19.21 -4.74
N ALA A 263 10.50 18.40 -4.18
CA ALA A 263 9.10 18.76 -3.94
C ALA A 263 8.95 19.93 -2.96
N ARG A 264 9.71 19.95 -1.85
CA ARG A 264 9.68 21.05 -0.86
C ARG A 264 10.17 22.37 -1.44
N GLY A 265 11.04 22.33 -2.45
CA GLY A 265 11.50 23.51 -3.20
C GLY A 265 10.41 24.15 -4.08
N LEU A 266 9.32 23.44 -4.35
CA LEU A 266 8.14 23.98 -5.04
C LEU A 266 7.19 24.73 -4.10
N CYS A 267 7.35 24.60 -2.79
CA CYS A 267 6.49 25.27 -1.81
C CYS A 267 6.84 26.75 -1.70
N ILE A 268 5.85 27.63 -1.52
CA ILE A 268 6.04 29.07 -1.26
C ILE A 268 6.98 29.27 -0.05
N THR A 269 6.78 28.47 0.99
CA THR A 269 7.67 28.36 2.14
C THR A 269 8.12 26.91 2.20
N PRO A 270 9.39 26.61 1.93
CA PRO A 270 9.89 25.24 1.99
C PRO A 270 9.72 24.65 3.40
N PRO A 271 8.95 23.56 3.57
CA PRO A 271 8.77 22.90 4.87
C PRO A 271 10.09 22.37 5.41
N GLU A 272 10.37 22.45 6.72
CA GLU A 272 11.56 21.87 7.37
C GLU A 272 11.34 20.41 7.74
N LEU A 273 10.12 20.07 8.15
CA LEU A 273 9.68 18.72 8.50
C LEU A 273 8.74 18.16 7.44
N VAL A 274 8.65 16.83 7.35
CA VAL A 274 7.65 16.18 6.49
C VAL A 274 6.22 16.29 7.01
N THR A 275 6.03 16.88 8.19
CA THR A 275 4.74 17.19 8.81
C THR A 275 4.32 18.64 8.54
N ASP A 276 5.23 19.49 8.05
CA ASP A 276 4.96 20.91 7.84
C ASP A 276 4.06 21.13 6.62
N GLY A 277 3.17 22.13 6.72
CA GLY A 277 2.34 22.54 5.60
C GLY A 277 3.16 23.02 4.40
N CYS A 278 2.62 22.81 3.21
CA CYS A 278 3.22 23.29 1.96
C CYS A 278 2.12 23.78 1.03
N VAL A 279 2.26 24.99 0.50
CA VAL A 279 1.44 25.48 -0.62
C VAL A 279 2.34 25.54 -1.83
N PHE A 280 2.03 24.77 -2.87
CA PHE A 280 2.83 24.75 -4.08
C PHE A 280 2.72 26.08 -4.85
N ASN A 281 3.87 26.60 -5.27
CA ASN A 281 3.98 27.75 -6.17
C ASN A 281 4.09 27.28 -7.62
N VAL A 282 3.06 26.56 -8.06
CA VAL A 282 2.97 25.95 -9.40
C VAL A 282 1.73 26.52 -10.06
N ASN A 283 1.79 27.79 -10.43
CA ASN A 283 0.79 28.49 -11.24
C ASN A 283 1.31 29.90 -11.57
N ARG A 284 1.88 30.03 -12.77
CA ARG A 284 2.02 31.27 -13.55
C ARG A 284 1.77 30.77 -14.98
N ASP A 285 0.52 30.68 -15.41
CA ASP A 285 -0.28 31.78 -15.93
C ASP A 285 -1.76 31.39 -16.05
#